data_AF-A0A7C6P162-F1
#
_entry.id   AF-A0A7C6P162-F1
#
_cell.length_a   1.000
_cell.length_b   1.000
_cell.length_c   1.000
_cell.angle_alpha   90.00
_cell.angle_beta   90.00
_cell.angle_gamma   90.00
#
_symmetry.space_group_name_H-M   'P 1'
#
loop_
_entity.id
_entity.type
_entity.pdbx_description
1 polymer ?
#
loop_
_entity_poly.entity_id
_entity_poly.type
_entity_poly.pdbx_seq_one_letter_code
_entity_poly.pdbx_strand_id
1 'polypeptide(L)'
;MRNKLDEKLLILAKAQECMTYVADTMERWDNSQFNVEKIAYESINLTDMVMNMSKEGCRLALLLQEYYNESSLGASADKYLKMTAFLEEIKNLFQNISEIAAVENDISHQMEEEIAGQRELQEDIKCNLCQIGESLDLSVASAELILSEL
;
A
#
# COMPACT_ATOMS: atom_id res chain seq x y z
N MET A 1 -20.40 -33.29 38.61
CA MET A 1 -20.32 -33.54 37.16
C MET A 1 -20.92 -32.41 36.33
N ARG A 2 -22.20 -32.05 36.49
CA ARG A 2 -22.87 -31.01 35.66
C ARG A 2 -22.17 -29.63 35.70
N ASN A 3 -21.87 -29.10 36.89
CA ASN A 3 -21.12 -27.85 37.03
C ASN A 3 -19.70 -27.88 36.43
N LYS A 4 -19.01 -29.04 36.46
CA LYS A 4 -17.69 -29.19 35.82
C LYS A 4 -17.84 -29.12 34.29
N LEU A 5 -18.89 -29.70 33.72
CA LEU A 5 -19.17 -29.68 32.28
C LEU A 5 -19.52 -28.26 31.79
N ASP A 6 -20.31 -27.51 32.56
CA ASP A 6 -20.71 -26.14 32.22
C ASP A 6 -19.51 -25.18 32.17
N GLU A 7 -18.55 -25.29 33.11
CA GLU A 7 -17.29 -24.54 33.05
C GLU A 7 -16.45 -24.86 31.80
N LYS A 8 -16.48 -26.09 31.29
CA LYS A 8 -15.69 -26.47 30.09
C LYS A 8 -16.34 -26.04 28.80
N LEU A 9 -17.68 -26.14 28.71
CA LEU A 9 -18.43 -25.57 27.60
C LEU A 9 -18.19 -24.05 27.50
N LEU A 10 -18.02 -23.36 28.63
CA LEU A 10 -17.68 -21.95 28.65
C LEU A 10 -16.27 -21.67 28.07
N ILE A 11 -15.27 -22.51 28.34
CA ILE A 11 -13.91 -22.35 27.78
C ILE A 11 -13.93 -22.57 26.26
N LEU A 12 -14.63 -23.60 25.79
CA LEU A 12 -14.80 -23.85 24.36
C LEU A 12 -15.58 -22.73 23.65
N ALA A 13 -16.62 -22.20 24.30
CA ALA A 13 -17.38 -21.07 23.78
C ALA A 13 -16.51 -19.81 23.61
N LYS A 14 -15.59 -19.54 24.57
CA LYS A 14 -14.62 -18.44 24.45
C LYS A 14 -13.67 -18.62 23.27
N ALA A 15 -13.13 -19.84 23.08
CA ALA A 15 -12.28 -20.13 21.93
C ALA A 15 -13.05 -19.92 20.61
N GLN A 16 -14.32 -20.32 20.56
CA GLN A 16 -15.19 -20.12 19.41
C GLN A 16 -15.50 -18.65 19.12
N GLU A 17 -15.74 -17.85 20.16
CA GLU A 17 -15.93 -16.41 20.05
C GLU A 17 -14.66 -15.73 19.49
N CYS A 18 -13.48 -16.05 20.06
CA CYS A 18 -12.20 -15.55 19.55
C CYS A 18 -11.95 -15.97 18.10
N MET A 19 -12.30 -17.20 17.70
CA MET A 19 -12.18 -17.64 16.30
C MET A 19 -13.06 -16.82 15.36
N THR A 20 -14.26 -16.44 15.79
CA THR A 20 -15.16 -15.58 15.00
C THR A 20 -14.54 -14.20 14.83
N TYR A 21 -13.98 -13.62 15.90
CA TYR A 21 -13.29 -12.33 15.82
C TYR A 21 -12.06 -12.38 14.90
N VAL A 22 -11.28 -13.47 14.93
CA VAL A 22 -10.14 -13.65 14.01
C VAL A 22 -10.63 -13.67 12.56
N ALA A 23 -11.72 -14.38 12.25
CA ALA A 23 -12.26 -14.43 10.91
C ALA A 23 -12.64 -13.03 10.39
N ASP A 24 -13.36 -12.25 11.20
CA ASP A 24 -13.74 -10.86 10.85
C ASP A 24 -12.51 -9.96 10.67
N THR A 25 -11.50 -10.12 11.52
CA THR A 25 -10.26 -9.33 11.43
C THR A 25 -9.43 -9.71 10.20
N MET A 26 -9.41 -10.99 9.83
CA MET A 26 -8.76 -11.47 8.61
C MET A 26 -9.45 -10.91 7.35
N GLU A 27 -10.78 -10.83 7.33
CA GLU A 27 -11.51 -10.21 6.21
C GLU A 27 -11.17 -8.72 6.07
N ARG A 28 -11.05 -7.99 7.18
CA ARG A 28 -10.59 -6.60 7.17
C ARG A 28 -9.16 -6.47 6.66
N TRP A 29 -8.28 -7.38 7.06
CA TRP A 29 -6.89 -7.41 6.59
C TRP A 29 -6.80 -7.69 5.09
N ASP A 30 -7.59 -8.63 4.57
CA ASP A 30 -7.63 -8.97 3.14
C ASP A 30 -8.15 -7.79 2.30
N ASN A 31 -9.18 -7.09 2.76
CA ASN A 31 -9.66 -5.86 2.11
C ASN A 31 -8.60 -4.75 2.08
N SER A 32 -7.88 -4.56 3.20
CA SER A 32 -6.77 -3.60 3.25
C SER A 32 -5.63 -4.02 2.30
N GLN A 33 -5.32 -5.31 2.21
CA GLN A 33 -4.34 -5.84 1.26
C GLN A 33 -4.72 -5.55 -0.20
N PHE A 34 -5.98 -5.74 -0.56
CA PHE A 34 -6.50 -5.35 -1.86
C PHE A 34 -6.31 -3.84 -2.14
N ASN A 35 -6.55 -2.99 -1.14
CA ASN A 35 -6.33 -1.54 -1.28
C ASN A 35 -4.86 -1.20 -1.52
N VAL A 36 -3.93 -1.79 -0.75
CA VAL A 36 -2.49 -1.58 -0.93
C VAL A 36 -2.04 -1.98 -2.34
N GLU A 37 -2.52 -3.12 -2.84
CA GLU A 37 -2.19 -3.58 -4.20
C GLU A 37 -2.68 -2.62 -5.28
N LYS A 38 -3.89 -2.08 -5.11
CA LYS A 38 -4.45 -1.08 -6.02
C LYS A 38 -3.61 0.20 -6.01
N ILE A 39 -3.27 0.72 -4.83
CA ILE A 39 -2.47 1.95 -4.67
C ILE A 39 -1.07 1.76 -5.27
N ALA A 40 -0.43 0.61 -5.01
CA ALA A 40 0.86 0.28 -5.59
C ALA A 40 0.82 0.22 -7.13
N TYR A 41 -0.24 -0.33 -7.71
CA TYR A 41 -0.43 -0.35 -9.15
C TYR A 41 -0.57 1.06 -9.75
N GLU A 42 -1.36 1.92 -9.10
CA GLU A 42 -1.52 3.32 -9.51
C GLU A 42 -0.18 4.09 -9.44
N SER A 43 0.59 3.92 -8.36
CA SER A 43 1.93 4.50 -8.17
C SER A 43 2.90 4.10 -9.29
N ILE A 44 2.93 2.82 -9.66
CA ILE A 44 3.79 2.33 -10.75
C ILE A 44 3.43 3.03 -12.08
N ASN A 45 2.14 3.16 -12.38
CA ASN A 45 1.73 3.81 -13.63
C ASN A 45 2.10 5.29 -13.66
N LEU A 46 1.93 6.01 -12.55
CA LEU A 46 2.30 7.42 -12.46
C LEU A 46 3.82 7.62 -12.57
N THR A 47 4.60 6.77 -11.92
CA THR A 47 6.06 6.82 -12.01
C THR A 47 6.55 6.51 -13.43
N ASP A 48 5.91 5.59 -14.15
CA ASP A 48 6.17 5.35 -15.58
C ASP A 48 5.82 6.56 -16.46
N MET A 49 4.71 7.24 -16.17
CA MET A 49 4.37 8.50 -16.86
C MET A 49 5.43 9.58 -16.64
N VAL A 50 5.85 9.79 -15.39
CA VAL A 50 6.92 10.76 -15.04
C VAL A 50 8.22 10.39 -15.74
N MET A 51 8.59 9.11 -15.77
CA MET A 51 9.80 8.63 -16.44
C MET A 51 9.76 8.96 -17.94
N ASN A 52 8.63 8.71 -18.60
CA ASN A 52 8.47 9.00 -20.02
C ASN A 52 8.49 10.51 -20.31
N MET A 53 7.80 11.31 -19.51
CA MET A 53 7.85 12.78 -19.61
C MET A 53 9.25 13.33 -19.39
N SER A 54 10.00 12.75 -18.43
CA SER A 54 11.39 13.14 -18.16
C SER A 54 12.32 12.82 -19.33
N LYS A 55 12.17 11.65 -19.95
CA LYS A 55 12.92 11.28 -21.16
C LYS A 55 12.63 12.26 -22.31
N GLU A 56 11.37 12.62 -22.50
CA GLU A 56 10.98 13.58 -23.53
C GLU A 56 11.53 14.98 -23.22
N GLY A 57 11.48 15.42 -21.97
CA GLY A 57 12.08 16.69 -21.53
C GLY A 57 13.59 16.73 -21.80
N CYS A 58 14.31 15.65 -21.50
CA CYS A 58 15.73 15.52 -21.84
C CYS A 58 15.97 15.59 -23.36
N ARG A 59 15.14 14.90 -24.16
CA ARG A 59 15.23 14.95 -25.62
C ARG A 59 15.03 16.37 -26.17
N LEU A 60 14.02 17.08 -25.68
CA LEU A 60 13.75 18.47 -26.06
C LEU A 60 14.88 19.42 -25.63
N ALA A 61 15.45 19.22 -24.44
CA ALA A 61 16.58 20.01 -23.95
C ALA A 61 17.83 19.82 -24.83
N LEU A 62 18.12 18.59 -25.27
CA LEU A 62 19.20 18.30 -26.21
C LEU A 62 18.95 18.98 -27.56
N LEU A 63 17.74 18.88 -28.12
CA LEU A 63 17.37 19.56 -29.36
C LEU A 63 17.49 21.09 -29.26
N LEU A 64 17.09 21.66 -28.12
CA LEU A 64 17.25 23.09 -27.86
C LEU A 64 18.73 23.49 -27.83
N GLN A 65 19.58 22.67 -27.21
CA GLN A 65 21.03 22.90 -27.15
C GLN A 65 21.67 22.80 -28.55
N GLU A 66 21.34 21.77 -29.32
CA GLU A 66 21.80 21.61 -30.71
C GLU A 66 21.38 22.83 -31.55
N TYR A 67 20.11 23.21 -31.47
CA TYR A 67 19.57 24.35 -32.21
C TYR A 67 20.24 25.68 -31.81
N TYR A 68 20.54 25.86 -30.52
CA TYR A 68 21.28 27.02 -30.04
C TYR A 68 22.71 27.06 -30.59
N ASN A 69 23.42 25.93 -30.59
CA ASN A 69 24.80 25.83 -31.09
C ASN A 69 24.90 26.05 -32.60
N GLU A 70 23.97 25.49 -33.38
CA GLU A 70 23.84 25.72 -34.83
C GLU A 70 23.49 27.18 -35.17
N SER A 71 22.86 27.90 -34.24
CA SER A 71 22.38 29.27 -34.44
C SER A 71 23.44 30.36 -34.26
N SER A 72 24.69 30.00 -33.95
CA SER A 72 25.84 30.92 -33.84
C SER A 72 26.17 31.72 -35.12
N LEU A 73 25.50 31.45 -36.24
CA LEU A 73 25.68 32.10 -37.54
C LEU A 73 24.72 33.27 -37.84
N GLY A 74 23.83 33.65 -36.91
CA GLY A 74 23.01 34.87 -37.03
C GLY A 74 21.58 34.72 -36.51
N ALA A 75 21.11 35.72 -35.77
CA ALA A 75 19.78 35.75 -35.16
C ALA A 75 18.68 36.12 -36.18
N SER A 76 17.60 35.32 -36.23
CA SER A 76 16.38 35.63 -36.99
C SER A 76 15.15 35.51 -36.08
N ALA A 77 14.06 36.21 -36.41
CA ALA A 77 12.82 36.17 -35.63
C ALA A 77 12.24 34.74 -35.52
N ASP A 78 12.31 33.95 -36.60
CA ASP A 78 11.88 32.55 -36.62
C ASP A 78 12.67 31.65 -35.66
N LYS A 79 13.97 31.94 -35.46
CA LYS A 79 14.80 31.18 -34.52
C LYS A 79 14.37 31.41 -33.07
N TYR A 80 14.12 32.67 -32.71
CA TYR A 80 13.61 33.00 -31.38
C TYR A 80 12.27 32.31 -31.12
N LEU A 81 11.34 32.36 -32.09
CA LEU A 81 10.05 31.68 -31.99
C LEU A 81 10.20 30.17 -31.74
N LYS A 82 11.09 29.50 -32.46
CA LYS A 82 11.31 28.05 -32.29
C LYS A 82 11.98 27.70 -30.95
N MET A 83 12.94 28.50 -30.48
CA MET A 83 13.54 28.32 -29.15
C MET A 83 12.51 28.54 -28.04
N THR A 84 11.67 29.56 -28.16
CA THR A 84 10.59 29.81 -27.20
C THR A 84 9.58 28.65 -27.19
N ALA A 85 9.28 28.05 -28.34
CA ALA A 85 8.41 26.88 -28.41
C ALA A 85 9.01 25.67 -27.66
N PHE A 86 10.30 25.36 -27.86
CA PHE A 86 10.97 24.29 -27.11
C PHE A 86 10.98 24.56 -25.60
N LEU A 87 11.26 25.79 -25.18
CA LEU A 87 11.24 26.18 -23.77
C LEU A 87 9.85 26.04 -23.16
N GLU A 88 8.79 26.40 -23.89
CA GLU A 88 7.42 26.26 -23.40
C GLU A 88 7.01 24.78 -23.31
N GLU A 89 7.39 23.94 -24.28
CA GLU A 89 7.15 22.48 -24.21
C GLU A 89 7.88 21.85 -23.01
N ILE A 90 9.15 22.19 -22.80
CA ILE A 90 9.93 21.71 -21.65
C ILE A 90 9.29 22.17 -20.34
N LYS A 91 8.88 23.45 -20.24
CA LYS A 91 8.19 23.99 -19.07
C LYS A 91 6.89 23.25 -18.79
N ASN A 92 6.08 22.97 -19.81
CA ASN A 92 4.83 22.23 -19.67
C ASN A 92 5.10 20.79 -19.18
N LEU A 93 6.15 20.13 -19.67
CA LEU A 93 6.54 18.82 -19.15
C LEU A 93 6.92 18.87 -17.66
N PHE A 94 7.73 19.85 -17.24
CA PHE A 94 8.07 20.00 -15.83
C PHE A 94 6.86 20.31 -14.95
N GLN A 95 5.91 21.11 -15.46
CA GLN A 95 4.67 21.38 -14.74
C GLN A 95 3.84 20.10 -14.58
N ASN A 96 3.64 19.32 -15.65
CA ASN A 96 2.93 18.05 -15.58
C ASN A 96 3.63 17.04 -14.65
N ILE A 97 4.97 16.96 -14.68
CA ILE A 97 5.74 16.12 -13.75
C ILE A 97 5.49 16.56 -12.31
N SER A 98 5.48 17.88 -12.05
CA SER A 98 5.20 18.41 -10.71
C SER A 98 3.79 18.08 -10.22
N GLU A 99 2.79 18.13 -11.11
CA GLU A 99 1.41 17.79 -10.78
C GLU A 99 1.28 16.29 -10.48
N ILE A 100 1.89 15.42 -11.29
CA ILE A 100 1.91 13.97 -11.03
C ILE A 100 2.66 13.66 -9.73
N ALA A 101 3.78 14.34 -9.45
CA ALA A 101 4.52 14.15 -8.21
C ALA A 101 3.70 14.53 -6.96
N ALA A 102 2.84 15.54 -7.06
CA ALA A 102 1.93 15.89 -5.97
C ALA A 102 0.89 14.78 -5.72
N VAL A 103 0.30 14.23 -6.79
CA VAL A 103 -0.63 13.10 -6.69
C VAL A 103 0.08 11.85 -6.15
N GLU A 104 1.30 11.58 -6.59
CA GLU A 104 2.12 10.45 -6.13
C GLU A 104 2.46 10.55 -4.63
N ASN A 105 2.66 11.77 -4.13
CA ASN A 105 2.87 12.00 -2.71
C ASN A 105 1.62 11.65 -1.89
N ASP A 106 0.43 12.02 -2.36
CA ASP A 106 -0.83 11.66 -1.70
C ASP A 106 -1.08 10.15 -1.73
N ILE A 107 -0.78 9.48 -2.85
CA ILE A 107 -0.83 8.02 -3.01
C ILE A 107 0.14 7.34 -2.04
N SER A 108 1.35 7.87 -1.90
CA SER A 108 2.35 7.34 -0.96
C SER A 108 1.87 7.41 0.49
N HIS A 109 1.21 8.52 0.88
CA HIS A 109 0.61 8.66 2.21
C HIS A 109 -0.54 7.67 2.44
N GLN A 110 -1.42 7.48 1.45
CA GLN A 110 -2.50 6.48 1.54
C GLN A 110 -1.94 5.06 1.66
N MET A 111 -0.89 4.74 0.91
CA MET A 111 -0.21 3.45 0.99
C MET A 111 0.37 3.21 2.39
N GLU A 112 1.01 4.23 2.97
CA GLU A 112 1.58 4.15 4.31
C GLU A 112 0.50 3.95 5.38
N GLU A 113 -0.62 4.66 5.28
CA GLU A 113 -1.75 4.53 6.21
C GLU A 113 -2.35 3.11 6.19
N GLU A 114 -2.58 2.55 5.00
CA GLU A 114 -3.08 1.17 4.87
C GLU A 114 -2.08 0.15 5.41
N ILE A 115 -0.79 0.28 5.09
CA ILE A 115 0.27 -0.62 5.62
C ILE A 115 0.35 -0.54 7.15
N ALA A 116 0.20 0.65 7.72
CA ALA A 116 0.17 0.83 9.17
C ALA A 116 -1.06 0.12 9.77
N GLY A 117 -2.24 0.30 9.18
CA GLY A 117 -3.46 -0.41 9.58
C GLY A 117 -3.34 -1.93 9.50
N GLN A 118 -2.71 -2.46 8.44
CA GLN A 118 -2.44 -3.89 8.33
C GLN A 118 -1.59 -4.44 9.46
N ARG A 119 -0.58 -3.68 9.93
CA ARG A 119 0.26 -4.11 11.06
C ARG A 119 -0.56 -4.25 12.34
N GLU A 120 -1.49 -3.33 12.59
CA GLU A 120 -2.40 -3.41 13.74
C GLU A 120 -3.31 -4.64 13.63
N LEU A 121 -3.93 -4.85 12.47
CA LEU A 121 -4.77 -6.03 12.22
C LEU A 121 -4.00 -7.35 12.38
N GLN A 122 -2.74 -7.40 11.95
CA GLN A 122 -1.89 -8.58 12.11
C GLN A 122 -1.57 -8.86 13.58
N GLU A 123 -1.28 -7.84 14.39
CA GLU A 123 -1.03 -8.04 15.81
C GLU A 123 -2.32 -8.47 16.54
N ASP A 124 -3.47 -7.92 16.16
CA ASP A 124 -4.78 -8.36 16.66
C ASP A 124 -5.04 -9.84 16.36
N ILE A 125 -4.85 -10.26 15.11
CA ILE A 125 -4.99 -11.67 14.70
C ILE A 125 -4.08 -12.56 15.55
N LYS A 126 -2.81 -12.17 15.69
CA LYS A 126 -1.81 -12.93 16.46
C LYS A 126 -2.20 -13.05 17.93
N CYS A 127 -2.64 -11.96 18.57
CA CYS A 127 -3.07 -11.97 19.96
C CYS A 127 -4.27 -12.90 20.17
N ASN A 128 -5.27 -12.84 19.28
CA ASN A 128 -6.44 -13.70 19.37
C ASN A 128 -6.12 -15.18 19.10
N LEU A 129 -5.23 -15.47 18.15
CA LEU A 129 -4.75 -16.83 17.92
C LEU A 129 -4.03 -17.41 19.14
N CYS A 130 -3.25 -16.61 19.87
CA CYS A 130 -2.68 -17.03 21.16
C CYS A 130 -3.76 -17.38 22.19
N GLN A 131 -4.79 -16.53 22.33
CA GLN A 131 -5.91 -16.78 23.26
C GLN A 131 -6.72 -18.05 22.91
N ILE A 132 -6.91 -18.31 21.61
CA ILE A 132 -7.53 -19.54 21.12
C ILE A 132 -6.68 -20.74 21.52
N GLY A 133 -5.37 -20.69 21.28
CA GLY A 133 -4.42 -21.74 21.68
C GLY A 133 -4.51 -22.05 23.17
N GLU A 134 -4.39 -21.03 24.02
CA GLU A 134 -4.50 -21.19 25.48
C GLU A 134 -5.85 -21.78 25.91
N SER A 135 -6.95 -21.34 25.29
CA SER A 135 -8.29 -21.84 25.59
C SER A 135 -8.47 -23.30 25.18
N LEU A 136 -7.86 -23.71 24.06
CA LEU A 136 -7.88 -25.09 23.58
C LEU A 136 -7.01 -26.01 24.45
N ASP A 137 -5.81 -25.57 24.83
CA ASP A 137 -4.93 -26.31 25.74
C ASP A 137 -5.61 -26.56 27.08
N LEU A 138 -6.25 -25.53 27.65
CA LEU A 138 -7.06 -25.66 28.87
C LEU A 138 -8.22 -26.63 28.69
N SER A 139 -8.86 -26.62 27.53
CA SER A 139 -9.97 -27.54 27.21
C SER A 139 -9.49 -28.99 27.13
N VAL A 140 -8.32 -29.25 26.51
CA VAL A 140 -7.71 -30.58 26.41
C VAL A 140 -7.29 -31.10 27.79
N ALA A 141 -6.52 -30.32 28.55
CA ALA A 141 -6.10 -30.71 29.91
C ALA A 141 -7.30 -31.03 30.82
N SER A 142 -8.39 -30.29 30.62
CA SER A 142 -9.64 -30.53 31.32
C SER A 142 -10.31 -31.85 30.93
N ALA A 143 -10.29 -32.19 29.64
CA ALA A 143 -10.82 -33.46 29.16
C ALA A 143 -9.99 -34.65 29.65
N GLU A 144 -8.66 -34.52 29.65
CA GLU A 144 -7.74 -35.53 30.19
C GLU A 144 -7.98 -35.79 31.68
N LEU A 145 -8.18 -34.75 32.49
CA LEU A 145 -8.50 -34.89 33.90
C LEU A 145 -9.80 -35.70 34.11
N ILE A 146 -10.84 -35.42 33.33
CA ILE A 146 -12.12 -36.17 33.42
C ILE A 146 -11.92 -37.64 33.08
N LEU A 147 -11.15 -37.92 32.02
CA LEU A 147 -10.82 -39.30 31.64
C LEU A 147 -10.00 -40.03 32.71
N SER A 148 -9.16 -39.31 33.47
CA SER A 148 -8.38 -39.88 34.56
C SER A 148 -9.16 -40.09 35.87
N GLU A 149 -10.29 -39.39 36.04
CA GLU A 149 -11.21 -39.51 37.19
C GLU A 149 -12.31 -40.58 36.97
N LEU A 150 -12.38 -41.19 35.78
CA LEU A 150 -13.32 -42.25 35.37
C LEU A 150 -12.72 -43.65 35.58
#